data_AF-A0A2S3U6K3-F1
#
_entry.id   AF-A0A2S3U6K3-F1
#
_cell.length_a   1.000
_cell.length_b   1.000
_cell.length_c   1.000
_cell.angle_alpha   90.00
_cell.angle_beta   90.00
_cell.angle_gamma   90.00
#
_symmetry.space_group_name_H-M   'P 1'
#
loop_
_entity.id
_entity.type
_entity.pdbx_description
1 polymer ?
#
loop_
_entity_poly.entity_id
_entity_poly.type
_entity_poly.pdbx_seq_one_letter_code
_entity_poly.pdbx_strand_id
1 'polypeptide(L)'
;MNELFNWLLNLNSVVMPMRYLWVFLAYMLLNKHLKEFKSDYKFLKNPVAGRLVGAWCFLFTAFACILGMVPKTSYASNPSSWLFQLTLNILTPIIFVALGMILPMIARRHRTKTA
;
A
#
# COMPACT_ATOMS: atom_id res chain seq x y z
N MET A 1 21.69 -5.05 20.13
CA MET A 1 21.89 -5.72 18.82
C MET A 1 20.59 -6.21 18.16
N ASN A 2 19.51 -6.54 18.89
CA ASN A 2 18.25 -7.00 18.26
C ASN A 2 17.22 -5.90 17.92
N GLU A 3 17.37 -4.68 18.43
CA GLU A 3 16.31 -3.66 18.32
C GLU A 3 16.17 -3.10 16.90
N LEU A 4 17.28 -2.78 16.23
CA LEU A 4 17.27 -2.30 14.84
C LEU A 4 16.74 -3.38 13.88
N PHE A 5 17.14 -4.64 14.09
CA PHE A 5 16.65 -5.76 13.30
C PHE A 5 15.14 -5.98 13.46
N ASN A 6 14.66 -5.96 14.71
CA ASN A 6 13.23 -6.05 15.00
C ASN A 6 12.44 -4.88 14.42
N TRP A 7 13.02 -3.67 14.43
CA TRP A 7 12.42 -2.50 13.79
C TRP A 7 12.31 -2.67 12.26
N LEU A 8 13.38 -3.13 11.59
CA LEU A 8 13.35 -3.42 10.16
C LEU A 8 12.33 -4.50 9.79
N LEU A 9 12.21 -5.55 10.60
CA LEU A 9 11.19 -6.60 10.41
C LEU A 9 9.77 -6.04 10.55
N ASN A 10 9.54 -5.19 11.56
CA ASN A 10 8.25 -4.52 11.74
C ASN A 10 7.94 -3.60 10.55
N LEU A 11 8.90 -2.81 10.09
CA LEU A 11 8.74 -1.95 8.92
C LEU A 11 8.39 -2.75 7.66
N ASN A 12 9.11 -3.85 7.40
CA ASN A 12 8.86 -4.72 6.26
C ASN A 12 7.44 -5.32 6.32
N SER A 13 7.03 -5.78 7.51
CA SER A 13 5.69 -6.36 7.73
C SER A 13 4.54 -5.41 7.41
N VAL A 14 4.78 -4.09 7.42
CA VAL A 14 3.81 -3.04 7.07
C VAL A 14 3.91 -2.63 5.60
N VAL A 15 5.13 -2.48 5.09
CA VAL A 15 5.39 -2.08 3.70
C VAL A 15 4.88 -3.13 2.71
N MET A 16 5.08 -4.42 3.00
CA MET A 16 4.63 -5.53 2.16
C MET A 16 3.12 -5.49 1.86
N PRO A 17 2.23 -5.39 2.86
CA PRO A 17 0.80 -5.34 2.61
C PRO A 17 0.30 -4.03 1.99
N MET A 18 1.04 -2.92 2.13
CA MET A 18 0.65 -1.64 1.55
C MET A 18 0.46 -1.70 0.03
N ARG A 19 1.24 -2.52 -0.67
CA ARG A 19 1.08 -2.72 -2.11
C ARG A 19 -0.31 -3.28 -2.49
N TYR A 20 -0.91 -4.08 -1.60
CA TYR A 20 -2.23 -4.66 -1.86
C TYR A 20 -3.36 -3.63 -1.77
N LEU A 21 -3.16 -2.50 -1.10
CA LEU A 21 -4.12 -1.39 -1.13
C LEU A 21 -4.38 -0.91 -2.56
N TRP A 22 -3.33 -0.83 -3.39
CA TRP A 22 -3.45 -0.49 -4.80
C TRP A 22 -4.17 -1.59 -5.60
N VAL A 23 -3.92 -2.85 -5.27
CA VAL A 23 -4.60 -4.00 -5.91
C VAL A 23 -6.10 -3.98 -5.60
N PHE A 24 -6.48 -3.75 -4.34
CA PHE A 24 -7.89 -3.68 -3.94
C PHE A 24 -8.57 -2.43 -4.52
N LEU A 25 -7.89 -1.29 -4.57
CA LEU A 25 -8.39 -0.09 -5.23
C LEU A 25 -8.63 -0.33 -6.72
N ALA A 26 -7.66 -0.90 -7.42
CA ALA A 26 -7.78 -1.27 -8.83
C ALA A 26 -8.92 -2.27 -9.05
N TYR A 27 -9.06 -3.26 -8.17
CA TYR A 27 -10.17 -4.23 -8.22
C TYR A 27 -11.54 -3.56 -8.05
N MET A 28 -11.69 -2.63 -7.11
CA MET A 28 -12.95 -1.88 -6.94
C MET A 28 -13.27 -1.01 -8.17
N LEU A 29 -12.27 -0.35 -8.75
CA LEU A 29 -12.40 0.45 -9.96
C LEU A 29 -12.75 -0.41 -11.18
N LEU A 30 -12.14 -1.59 -11.31
CA LEU A 30 -12.46 -2.56 -12.35
C LEU A 30 -13.90 -3.08 -12.20
N ASN A 31 -14.34 -3.38 -10.97
CA ASN A 31 -15.72 -3.80 -10.70
C ASN A 31 -16.76 -2.76 -11.12
N LYS A 32 -16.41 -1.46 -11.07
CA LYS A 32 -17.28 -0.38 -11.57
C LYS A 32 -17.45 -0.42 -13.10
N HIS A 33 -16.45 -0.90 -13.84
CA HIS A 33 -16.45 -0.94 -15.31
C HIS A 33 -16.60 -2.36 -15.87
N LEU A 34 -17.07 -3.33 -15.07
CA LEU A 34 -17.25 -4.73 -15.49
C LEU A 34 -18.19 -4.96 -16.68
N LYS A 35 -19.00 -3.95 -17.04
CA LYS A 35 -19.85 -3.98 -18.25
C LYS A 35 -19.05 -3.74 -19.52
N GLU A 36 -17.94 -3.00 -19.44
CA GLU A 36 -17.11 -2.62 -20.58
C GLU A 36 -15.97 -3.62 -20.82
N PHE A 37 -15.49 -4.27 -19.76
CA PHE A 37 -14.40 -5.25 -19.84
C PHE A 37 -14.92 -6.68 -19.70
N LYS A 38 -14.95 -7.44 -20.80
CA LYS A 38 -15.13 -8.91 -20.76
C LYS A 38 -13.81 -9.55 -20.32
N SER A 39 -13.82 -10.19 -19.16
CA SER A 39 -12.71 -10.99 -18.66
C SER A 39 -13.12 -12.46 -18.60
N ASP A 40 -12.20 -13.36 -18.97
CA ASP A 40 -12.40 -14.81 -18.88
C ASP A 40 -12.62 -15.29 -17.44
N TYR A 41 -12.05 -14.56 -16.46
CA TYR A 41 -12.23 -14.87 -15.05
C TYR A 41 -12.85 -13.70 -14.30
N LYS A 42 -13.99 -13.97 -13.64
CA LYS A 42 -14.65 -13.03 -12.74
C LYS A 42 -14.76 -13.66 -11.36
N PHE A 43 -14.07 -13.08 -10.38
CA PHE A 43 -14.16 -13.51 -8.98
C PHE A 43 -15.62 -13.47 -8.48
N LEU A 44 -16.31 -12.35 -8.74
CA LEU A 44 -17.74 -12.18 -8.45
C LEU A 44 -18.45 -11.70 -9.71
N LYS A 45 -19.53 -12.38 -10.09
CA LYS A 45 -20.35 -12.02 -11.27
C LYS A 45 -21.15 -10.74 -11.03
N ASN A 46 -21.50 -10.46 -9.77
CA ASN A 46 -22.20 -9.24 -9.39
C ASN A 46 -21.19 -8.12 -9.06
N PRO A 47 -21.17 -7.01 -9.82
CA PRO A 47 -20.22 -5.91 -9.63
C PRO A 47 -20.38 -5.20 -8.28
N VAL A 48 -21.58 -5.21 -7.69
CA VAL A 48 -21.83 -4.59 -6.39
C VAL A 48 -21.23 -5.44 -5.27
N ALA A 49 -21.44 -6.76 -5.31
CA ALA A 49 -20.84 -7.69 -4.36
C ALA A 49 -19.31 -7.69 -4.46
N GLY A 50 -18.76 -7.67 -5.67
CA GLY A 50 -17.32 -7.54 -5.92
C GLY A 50 -16.75 -6.29 -5.28
N ARG A 51 -17.41 -5.13 -5.48
CA ARG A 51 -16.97 -3.89 -4.85
C ARG A 51 -17.04 -3.92 -3.33
N LEU A 52 -18.07 -4.51 -2.74
CA LEU A 52 -18.21 -4.61 -1.28
C LEU A 52 -17.10 -5.47 -0.65
N VAL A 53 -16.81 -6.64 -1.25
CA VAL A 53 -15.72 -7.50 -0.78
C VAL A 53 -14.37 -6.81 -0.95
N GLY A 54 -14.15 -6.14 -2.09
CA GLY A 54 -12.95 -5.34 -2.32
C GLY A 54 -12.78 -4.22 -1.29
N ALA A 55 -13.87 -3.52 -0.95
CA ALA A 55 -13.87 -2.45 0.04
C ALA A 55 -13.59 -2.97 1.45
N TRP A 56 -14.17 -4.12 1.82
CA TRP A 56 -13.88 -4.77 3.10
C TRP A 56 -12.40 -5.15 3.23
N CYS A 57 -11.85 -5.83 2.22
CA CYS A 57 -10.44 -6.20 2.21
C CYS A 57 -9.52 -4.96 2.22
N PHE A 58 -9.89 -3.91 1.48
CA PHE A 58 -9.17 -2.64 1.49
C PHE A 58 -9.14 -2.01 2.88
N LEU A 59 -10.30 -1.88 3.53
CA LEU A 59 -10.43 -1.27 4.86
C LEU A 59 -9.66 -2.06 5.92
N PHE A 60 -9.81 -3.39 5.92
CA PHE A 60 -9.08 -4.26 6.84
C PHE A 60 -7.56 -4.14 6.66
N THR A 61 -7.07 -4.17 5.42
CA THR A 61 -5.65 -4.03 5.11
C THR A 61 -5.13 -2.64 5.52
N ALA A 62 -5.88 -1.59 5.18
CA ALA A 62 -5.50 -0.22 5.52
C ALA A 62 -5.42 -0.03 7.04
N PHE A 63 -6.39 -0.56 7.77
CA PHE A 63 -6.41 -0.55 9.23
C PHE A 63 -5.20 -1.28 9.83
N ALA A 64 -4.90 -2.49 9.35
CA ALA A 64 -3.73 -3.25 9.79
C ALA A 64 -2.41 -2.53 9.48
N CYS A 65 -2.27 -1.91 8.30
CA CYS A 65 -1.09 -1.12 7.94
C CYS A 65 -0.93 0.10 8.85
N ILE A 66 -2.00 0.86 9.13
CA ILE A 66 -1.95 2.05 10.01
C ILE A 66 -1.54 1.66 11.43
N LEU A 67 -2.14 0.60 11.98
CA LEU A 67 -1.76 0.10 13.31
C LEU A 67 -0.33 -0.42 13.34
N GLY A 68 0.12 -1.10 12.27
CA GLY A 68 1.48 -1.62 12.18
C GLY A 68 2.56 -0.54 12.08
N MET A 69 2.23 0.68 11.64
CA MET A 69 3.16 1.81 11.60
C MET A 69 3.49 2.35 13.00
N VAL A 70 2.65 2.09 14.00
CA VAL A 70 2.87 2.56 15.38
C VAL A 70 4.08 1.81 15.97
N PRO A 71 5.11 2.53 16.48
CA PRO A 71 6.27 1.88 17.07
C PRO A 71 5.86 1.06 18.30
N LYS A 72 6.40 -0.16 18.40
CA LYS A 72 6.14 -1.10 19.51
C LYS A 72 6.99 -0.80 20.76
N THR A 73 7.85 0.22 20.71
CA THR A 73 8.68 0.68 21.82
C THR A 73 7.86 1.56 22.77
N SER A 74 8.16 1.50 24.07
CA SER A 74 7.47 2.34 25.05
C SER A 74 7.83 3.81 24.84
N TYR A 75 6.82 4.66 24.66
CA TYR A 75 7.00 6.12 24.55
C TYR A 75 7.71 6.70 25.79
N ALA A 76 7.46 6.11 26.96
CA ALA A 76 7.96 6.59 28.25
C ALA A 76 9.47 6.38 28.45
N SER A 77 10.08 5.43 27.75
CA SER A 77 11.51 5.13 27.93
C SER A 77 12.41 5.98 27.03
N ASN A 78 11.99 6.32 25.80
CA ASN A 78 12.77 7.16 24.87
C ASN A 78 11.86 7.87 23.83
N PRO A 79 11.30 9.06 24.16
CA PRO A 79 10.35 9.77 23.29
C PRO A 79 10.92 10.13 21.90
N SER A 80 12.20 10.53 21.84
CA SER A 80 12.85 10.94 20.58
C SER A 80 13.05 9.77 19.61
N SER A 81 13.40 8.59 20.12
CA SER A 81 13.55 7.38 19.30
C SER A 81 12.20 6.90 18.77
N TRP A 82 11.14 6.99 19.60
CA TRP A 82 9.79 6.64 19.19
C TRP A 82 9.28 7.53 18.05
N LEU A 83 9.46 8.85 18.15
CA LEU A 83 9.09 9.79 17.09
C LEU A 83 9.90 9.57 15.81
N PHE A 84 11.20 9.25 15.93
CA PHE A 84 12.03 8.93 14.79
C PHE A 84 11.57 7.65 14.07
N GLN A 85 11.29 6.57 14.82
CA GLN A 85 10.77 5.32 14.26
C GLN A 85 9.41 5.52 13.59
N LEU A 86 8.50 6.27 14.22
CA LEU A 86 7.19 6.59 13.62
C LEU A 86 7.35 7.37 12.31
N THR A 87 8.23 8.38 12.32
CA THR A 87 8.52 9.19 11.13
C THR A 87 9.05 8.33 10.00
N LEU A 88 10.01 7.44 10.27
CA LEU A 88 10.55 6.54 9.25
C LEU A 88 9.50 5.52 8.76
N ASN A 89 8.67 4.97 9.65
CA ASN A 89 7.61 4.04 9.28
C ASN A 89 6.59 4.66 8.30
N ILE A 90 6.39 5.98 8.37
CA ILE A 90 5.52 6.73 7.44
C ILE A 90 6.29 7.16 6.18
N LEU A 91 7.52 7.67 6.35
CA LEU A 91 8.32 8.23 5.26
C LEU A 91 8.82 7.16 4.29
N THR A 92 9.25 6.00 4.79
CA THR A 92 9.79 4.93 3.96
C THR A 92 8.82 4.45 2.88
N PRO A 93 7.54 4.13 3.17
CA PRO A 93 6.58 3.78 2.13
C PRO A 93 6.35 4.89 1.10
N ILE A 94 6.32 6.16 1.52
CA ILE A 94 6.16 7.31 0.61
C ILE A 94 7.34 7.38 -0.37
N ILE A 95 8.56 7.23 0.13
CA ILE A 95 9.77 7.19 -0.70
C ILE A 95 9.70 6.02 -1.69
N PHE A 96 9.26 4.84 -1.27
CA PHE A 96 9.11 3.69 -2.17
C PHE A 96 8.08 3.92 -3.27
N VAL A 97 6.95 4.57 -2.96
CA VAL A 97 5.97 4.98 -3.98
C VAL A 97 6.60 5.98 -4.96
N ALA A 98 7.33 6.98 -4.46
CA ALA A 98 8.01 7.97 -5.31
C ALA A 98 9.05 7.31 -6.23
N LEU A 99 9.85 6.38 -5.71
CA LEU A 99 10.81 5.60 -6.49
C LEU A 99 10.11 4.75 -7.56
N GLY A 100 8.97 4.13 -7.23
CA GLY A 100 8.16 3.36 -8.18
C GLY A 100 7.62 4.17 -9.36
N MET A 101 7.47 5.50 -9.20
CA MET A 101 7.02 6.40 -10.26
C MET A 101 8.11 6.81 -11.26
N ILE A 102 9.40 6.54 -10.97
CA ILE A 102 10.52 6.93 -11.85
C ILE A 102 10.41 6.31 -13.24
N LEU A 103 10.21 4.99 -13.32
CA LEU A 103 10.10 4.28 -14.61
C LEU A 103 8.88 4.75 -15.44
N PRO A 104 7.66 4.87 -14.87
CA PRO A 104 6.52 5.48 -15.57
C PRO A 104 6.79 6.90 -16.09
N MET A 105 7.48 7.74 -15.31
CA MET A 105 7.81 9.11 -15.73
C MET A 105 8.76 9.13 -16.92
N ILE A 106 9.78 8.27 -16.92
CA ILE A 106 10.69 8.11 -18.06
C ILE A 106 9.91 7.64 -19.29
N ALA A 107 9.07 6.60 -19.16
CA ALA A 107 8.27 6.07 -20.25
C ALA A 107 7.31 7.13 -20.86
N ARG A 108 6.71 7.99 -20.02
CA ARG A 108 5.87 9.12 -20.49
C ARG A 108 6.68 10.10 -21.34
N ARG A 109 7.89 10.48 -20.90
CA ARG A 109 8.78 11.39 -21.64
C ARG A 109 9.20 10.83 -23.00
N HIS A 110 9.46 9.52 -23.09
CA HIS A 110 9.76 8.88 -24.38
C HIS A 110 8.56 8.90 -25.33
N ARG A 111 7.36 8.58 -24.83
CA ARG A 111 6.14 8.62 -25.65
C ARG A 111 5.83 10.01 -26.21
N THR A 112 6.05 11.07 -25.43
CA THR A 112 5.85 12.46 -25.89
C THR A 112 6.89 12.91 -26.92
N LYS A 113 8.08 12.31 -26.97
CA LYS A 113 9.11 12.64 -27.98
C LYS A 113 8.94 11.90 -29.31
N THR A 114 8.15 10.83 -29.33
CA THR A 114 7.90 10.00 -30.53
C THR A 114 6.53 10.31 -31.17
N ALA A 115 5.72 11.15 -30.54
CA ALA A 115 4.47 11.69 -31.08
C ALA A 115 4.73 13.07 -31.70
#